data_AF-A0A496TQN0-F1
#
_entry.id   AF-A0A496TQN0-F1
#
_cell.length_a   1.000
_cell.length_b   1.000
_cell.length_c   1.000
_cell.angle_alpha   90.00
_cell.angle_beta   90.00
_cell.angle_gamma   90.00
#
_symmetry.space_group_name_H-M   'P 1'
#
loop_
_entity.id
_entity.type
_entity.pdbx_description
1 polymer ?
#
loop_
_entity_poly.entity_id
_entity_poly.type
_entity_poly.pdbx_seq_one_letter_code
_entity_poly.pdbx_strand_id
1 'polypeptide(L)'
;NDLYIVMKVKSWTDRVALSEEDIQQRWNNVRERLTDSKALRIYENFVAKIMKGKKIEFVPSTFRKLVNLVGPLYFELEEKRREIFLNMALDKKLDNPKFLDLRKGLEDIRNEPFFRIDGEVWTVGDFEIELEKHPLVFRKKKMAKKELGEQFKFAIADMIRDKYLTQEAYKRGYDKVNVVKRNVEMWKDAYLANYQKKKYLERFKLEQKEGPQIIIKYLNPYIDQLQAKYNDVIKINVEEFEKIKLTRIDMFVTQYNVPFPVVVPAFPQVTTDHKLDYGRRMENVIP
;
A
#
# COMPACT_ATOMS: atom_id res chain seq x y z
N ASN A 1 -25.86 1.67 -18.46
CA ASN A 1 -25.42 1.61 -19.85
C ASN A 1 -24.29 0.62 -19.96
N ASP A 2 -24.63 -0.64 -20.17
CA ASP A 2 -23.64 -1.66 -20.51
C ASP A 2 -23.33 -1.51 -21.99
N LEU A 3 -22.07 -1.23 -22.29
CA LEU A 3 -21.60 -1.01 -23.65
C LEU A 3 -21.28 -2.39 -24.25
N TYR A 4 -22.21 -2.95 -25.02
CA TYR A 4 -21.97 -4.17 -25.76
C TYR A 4 -21.31 -3.83 -27.09
N ILE A 5 -20.05 -4.24 -27.26
CA ILE A 5 -19.33 -4.11 -28.52
C ILE A 5 -19.42 -5.45 -29.24
N VAL A 6 -20.11 -5.46 -30.38
CA VAL A 6 -20.11 -6.60 -31.32
C VAL A 6 -19.20 -6.23 -32.48
N MET A 7 -18.05 -6.90 -32.57
CA MET A 7 -17.09 -6.73 -33.66
C MET A 7 -17.05 -7.99 -34.53
N LYS A 8 -17.14 -7.80 -35.84
CA LYS A 8 -16.89 -8.84 -36.85
C LYS A 8 -15.60 -8.50 -37.56
N VAL A 9 -14.55 -9.30 -37.32
CA VAL A 9 -13.28 -9.17 -38.06
C VAL A 9 -13.55 -9.60 -39.50
N LYS A 10 -13.45 -8.65 -40.44
CA LYS A 10 -13.69 -8.88 -41.88
C LYS A 10 -12.44 -9.40 -42.58
N SER A 11 -11.26 -8.95 -42.13
CA SER A 11 -9.94 -9.40 -42.56
C SER A 11 -8.90 -8.93 -41.53
N TRP A 12 -7.72 -9.53 -41.56
CA TRP A 12 -6.56 -9.10 -40.76
C TRP A 12 -5.40 -8.84 -41.72
N THR A 13 -4.76 -7.68 -41.59
CA THR A 13 -3.52 -7.35 -42.28
C THR A 13 -2.43 -7.15 -41.23
N ASP A 14 -1.37 -7.92 -41.35
CA ASP A 14 -0.18 -7.71 -40.52
C ASP A 14 0.65 -6.58 -41.15
N ARG A 15 1.05 -5.58 -40.36
CA ARG A 15 2.01 -4.59 -40.85
C ARG A 15 3.35 -5.29 -41.01
N VAL A 16 3.92 -5.33 -42.21
CA VAL A 16 5.27 -5.88 -42.37
C VAL A 16 6.23 -5.00 -41.56
N ALA A 17 7.06 -5.60 -40.69
CA ALA A 17 8.12 -4.87 -40.02
C ALA A 17 9.18 -4.54 -41.07
N LEU A 18 9.32 -3.27 -41.43
CA LEU A 18 10.15 -2.83 -42.56
C LEU A 18 11.58 -2.47 -42.14
N SER A 19 11.79 -2.13 -40.86
CA SER A 19 13.10 -1.80 -40.29
C SER A 19 13.58 -2.85 -39.28
N GLU A 20 14.89 -2.92 -39.03
CA GLU A 20 15.46 -3.78 -37.98
C GLU A 20 14.91 -3.45 -36.59
N GLU A 21 14.66 -2.16 -36.31
CA GLU A 21 14.06 -1.70 -35.06
C GLU A 21 12.63 -2.21 -34.90
N ASP A 22 11.80 -2.13 -35.95
CA ASP A 22 10.44 -2.67 -35.95
C ASP A 22 10.41 -4.19 -35.73
N ILE A 23 11.37 -4.90 -36.35
CA ILE A 23 11.53 -6.34 -36.19
C ILE A 23 11.88 -6.67 -34.74
N GLN A 24 12.85 -5.97 -34.16
CA GLN A 24 13.27 -6.17 -32.78
C GLN A 24 12.17 -5.83 -31.78
N GLN A 25 11.46 -4.72 -31.98
CA GLN A 25 10.32 -4.33 -31.14
C GLN A 25 9.19 -5.37 -31.22
N ARG A 26 8.87 -5.87 -32.42
CA ARG A 26 7.88 -6.93 -32.61
C ARG A 26 8.28 -8.20 -31.87
N TRP A 27 9.53 -8.63 -31.99
CA TRP A 27 10.06 -9.78 -31.26
C TRP A 27 9.96 -9.61 -29.75
N ASN A 28 10.30 -8.42 -29.24
CA ASN A 28 10.19 -8.09 -27.82
C ASN A 28 8.73 -8.13 -27.37
N ASN A 29 7.81 -7.51 -28.10
CA ASN A 29 6.38 -7.49 -27.79
C ASN A 29 5.77 -8.90 -27.76
N VAL A 30 6.12 -9.76 -28.73
CA VAL A 30 5.65 -11.15 -28.76
C VAL A 30 6.22 -11.92 -27.58
N ARG A 31 7.53 -11.78 -27.30
CA ARG A 31 8.19 -12.44 -26.17
C ARG A 31 7.57 -12.01 -24.85
N GLU A 32 7.35 -10.72 -24.65
CA GLU A 32 6.72 -10.14 -23.46
C GLU A 32 5.31 -10.72 -23.27
N ARG A 33 4.45 -10.64 -24.29
CA ARG A 33 3.09 -11.21 -24.22
C ARG A 33 3.05 -12.70 -23.90
N LEU A 34 3.93 -13.49 -24.50
CA LEU A 34 4.03 -14.92 -24.22
C LEU A 34 4.54 -15.19 -22.80
N THR A 35 5.49 -14.38 -22.33
CA THR A 35 6.05 -14.46 -20.97
C THR A 35 4.97 -14.15 -19.95
N ASP A 36 4.25 -13.04 -20.12
CA ASP A 36 3.18 -12.61 -19.22
C ASP A 36 2.03 -13.62 -19.18
N SER A 37 1.60 -14.11 -20.35
CA SER A 37 0.55 -15.13 -20.42
C SER A 37 0.94 -16.41 -19.69
N LYS A 38 2.19 -16.87 -19.87
CA LYS A 38 2.72 -18.05 -19.18
C LYS A 38 2.84 -17.81 -17.68
N ALA A 39 3.35 -16.65 -17.27
CA ALA A 39 3.49 -16.27 -15.87
C ALA A 39 2.14 -16.19 -15.17
N LEU A 40 1.14 -15.57 -15.81
CA LEU A 40 -0.23 -15.48 -15.30
C LEU A 40 -0.82 -16.88 -15.10
N ARG A 41 -0.69 -17.78 -16.08
CA ARG A 41 -1.19 -19.16 -15.95
C ARG A 41 -0.50 -19.92 -14.82
N ILE A 42 0.80 -19.73 -14.62
CA ILE A 42 1.53 -20.34 -13.50
C ILE A 42 1.01 -19.79 -12.17
N TYR A 43 0.83 -18.48 -12.07
CA TYR A 43 0.32 -17.81 -10.89
C TYR A 43 -1.11 -18.24 -10.56
N GLU A 44 -2.03 -18.24 -11.52
CA GLU A 44 -3.42 -18.69 -11.33
C GLU A 44 -3.49 -20.14 -10.83
N ASN A 45 -2.69 -21.03 -11.41
CA ASN A 45 -2.59 -22.42 -10.95
C ASN A 45 -2.04 -22.53 -9.53
N PHE A 46 -1.08 -21.68 -9.17
CA PHE A 46 -0.54 -21.60 -7.82
C PHE A 46 -1.59 -21.14 -6.81
N VAL A 47 -2.29 -20.04 -7.12
CA VAL A 47 -3.41 -19.52 -6.32
C VAL A 47 -4.51 -20.56 -6.16
N ALA A 48 -4.91 -21.21 -7.25
CA ALA A 48 -5.96 -22.24 -7.23
C ALA A 48 -5.61 -23.42 -6.32
N LYS A 49 -4.33 -23.83 -6.28
CA LYS A 49 -3.86 -24.87 -5.37
C LYS A 49 -3.97 -24.45 -3.91
N ILE A 50 -3.58 -23.22 -3.58
CA ILE A 50 -3.63 -22.69 -2.21
C ILE A 50 -5.08 -22.52 -1.73
N MET A 51 -5.94 -22.02 -2.61
CA MET A 51 -7.35 -21.75 -2.31
C MET A 51 -8.24 -22.99 -2.45
N LYS A 52 -7.69 -24.15 -2.85
CA LYS A 52 -8.48 -25.36 -3.09
C LYS A 52 -9.21 -25.78 -1.82
N GLY A 53 -10.54 -25.92 -1.92
CA GLY A 53 -11.40 -26.35 -0.82
C GLY A 53 -11.74 -25.25 0.19
N LYS A 54 -11.16 -24.05 0.07
CA LYS A 54 -11.49 -22.91 0.93
C LYS A 54 -12.91 -22.44 0.67
N LYS A 55 -13.71 -22.28 1.72
CA LYS A 55 -15.10 -21.81 1.62
C LYS A 55 -15.32 -20.62 2.54
N ILE A 56 -15.93 -19.57 1.98
CA ILE A 56 -16.36 -18.39 2.73
C ILE A 56 -17.89 -18.38 2.80
N GLU A 57 -18.43 -18.37 4.01
CA GLU A 57 -19.87 -18.35 4.28
C GLU A 57 -20.24 -17.06 5.00
N PHE A 58 -20.87 -16.12 4.29
CA PHE A 58 -21.29 -14.85 4.87
C PHE A 58 -22.56 -14.99 5.68
N VAL A 59 -22.62 -14.32 6.84
CA VAL A 59 -23.85 -14.13 7.62
C VAL A 59 -24.67 -13.01 6.97
N PRO A 60 -25.84 -13.30 6.37
CA PRO A 60 -26.52 -12.32 5.51
C PRO A 60 -26.97 -11.04 6.23
N SER A 61 -27.37 -11.14 7.50
CA SER A 61 -27.81 -9.99 8.31
C SER A 61 -26.65 -9.03 8.56
N THR A 62 -25.54 -9.52 9.12
CA THR A 62 -24.35 -8.71 9.43
C THR A 62 -23.70 -8.16 8.15
N PHE A 63 -23.69 -8.94 7.06
CA PHE A 63 -23.24 -8.45 5.76
C PHE A 63 -24.03 -7.25 5.25
N ARG A 64 -25.37 -7.30 5.33
CA ARG A 64 -26.22 -6.17 4.93
C ARG A 64 -25.99 -4.95 5.81
N LYS A 65 -25.83 -5.13 7.13
CA LYS A 65 -25.50 -4.03 8.05
C LYS A 65 -24.21 -3.33 7.62
N LEU A 66 -23.14 -4.09 7.37
CA LEU A 66 -21.85 -3.53 6.94
C LEU A 66 -21.91 -2.82 5.59
N VAL A 67 -22.60 -3.39 4.59
CA VAL A 67 -22.77 -2.73 3.29
C VAL A 67 -23.52 -1.40 3.44
N ASN A 68 -24.53 -1.35 4.31
CA ASN A 68 -25.28 -0.12 4.58
C ASN A 68 -24.47 0.92 5.36
N LEU A 69 -23.55 0.50 6.24
CA LEU A 69 -22.63 1.40 6.94
C LEU A 69 -21.57 1.98 6.01
N VAL A 70 -20.96 1.16 5.16
CA VAL A 70 -19.84 1.56 4.29
C VAL A 70 -20.33 2.29 3.03
N GLY A 71 -21.51 1.93 2.53
CA GLY A 71 -22.01 2.39 1.23
C GLY A 71 -22.15 3.91 1.06
N PRO A 72 -22.80 4.63 1.99
CA PRO A 72 -22.94 6.09 1.89
C PRO A 72 -21.58 6.77 1.74
N LEU A 73 -20.62 6.41 2.58
CA LEU A 73 -19.28 6.98 2.56
C LEU A 73 -18.54 6.69 1.26
N TYR A 74 -18.61 5.44 0.75
CA TYR A 74 -17.95 5.06 -0.50
C TYR A 74 -18.40 5.94 -1.69
N PHE A 75 -19.68 6.30 -1.75
CA PHE A 75 -20.25 7.09 -2.85
C PHE A 75 -20.12 8.61 -2.67
N GLU A 76 -19.93 9.11 -1.44
CA GLU A 76 -19.71 10.53 -1.16
C GLU A 76 -18.31 11.04 -1.54
N LEU A 77 -17.35 10.13 -1.73
CA LEU A 77 -15.97 10.51 -2.02
C LEU A 77 -15.68 10.56 -3.52
N GLU A 78 -14.86 11.54 -3.90
CA GLU A 78 -14.21 11.58 -5.21
C GLU A 78 -13.49 10.26 -5.50
N GLU A 79 -13.60 9.78 -6.74
CA GLU A 79 -13.09 8.48 -7.18
C GLU A 79 -11.62 8.23 -6.83
N LYS A 80 -10.78 9.27 -6.90
CA LYS A 80 -9.35 9.23 -6.57
C LYS A 80 -9.07 9.12 -5.06
N ARG A 81 -10.03 9.42 -4.21
CA ARG A 81 -9.88 9.45 -2.73
C ARG A 81 -10.42 8.19 -2.06
N ARG A 82 -11.04 7.26 -2.80
CA ARG A 82 -11.68 6.05 -2.24
C ARG A 82 -10.68 5.06 -1.64
N GLU A 83 -9.49 4.91 -2.22
CA GLU A 83 -8.41 4.08 -1.69
C GLU A 83 -7.78 4.71 -0.43
N ILE A 84 -7.56 6.03 -0.45
CA ILE A 84 -7.07 6.80 0.71
C ILE A 84 -8.13 6.78 1.84
N PHE A 85 -9.41 6.74 1.48
CA PHE A 85 -10.53 6.73 2.43
C PHE A 85 -10.62 5.48 3.29
N LEU A 86 -10.37 4.27 2.77
CA LEU A 86 -10.35 3.08 3.62
C LEU A 86 -9.22 3.15 4.65
N ASN A 87 -8.04 3.59 4.22
CA ASN A 87 -6.90 3.84 5.11
C ASN A 87 -7.22 4.93 6.15
N MET A 88 -7.92 6.00 5.78
CA MET A 88 -8.30 7.09 6.70
C MET A 88 -9.48 6.76 7.63
N ALA A 89 -10.44 5.93 7.19
CA ALA A 89 -11.59 5.54 7.99
C ALA A 89 -11.23 4.51 9.07
N LEU A 90 -10.20 3.70 8.81
CA LEU A 90 -9.66 2.68 9.73
C LEU A 90 -8.55 3.23 10.64
N ASP A 91 -7.86 4.30 10.23
CA ASP A 91 -6.95 5.01 11.12
C ASP A 91 -7.73 5.77 12.20
N LYS A 92 -7.91 5.12 13.36
CA LYS A 92 -8.59 5.69 14.53
C LYS A 92 -7.98 7.02 15.02
N LYS A 93 -6.79 7.41 14.53
CA LYS A 93 -6.08 8.65 14.91
C LYS A 93 -6.51 9.89 14.12
N LEU A 94 -7.31 9.73 13.07
CA LEU A 94 -7.89 10.87 12.35
C LEU A 94 -9.24 11.23 12.97
N ASP A 95 -9.29 12.37 13.66
CA ASP A 95 -10.54 13.01 14.07
C ASP A 95 -11.24 13.62 12.86
N ASN A 96 -11.80 12.75 12.03
CA ASN A 96 -12.70 13.14 10.95
C ASN A 96 -14.15 12.84 11.36
N PRO A 97 -14.98 13.87 11.57
CA PRO A 97 -16.39 13.72 11.95
C PRO A 97 -17.17 12.84 10.98
N LYS A 98 -16.79 12.81 9.69
CA LYS A 98 -17.45 11.98 8.67
C LYS A 98 -17.36 10.48 8.92
N PHE A 99 -16.40 10.03 9.72
CA PHE A 99 -16.23 8.60 10.04
C PHE A 99 -16.75 8.24 11.44
N LEU A 100 -17.34 9.18 12.17
CA LEU A 100 -17.80 8.92 13.54
C LEU A 100 -18.95 7.91 13.55
N ASP A 101 -19.92 8.08 12.65
CA ASP A 101 -21.08 7.19 12.57
C ASP A 101 -20.70 5.79 12.06
N LEU A 102 -19.75 5.70 11.12
CA LEU A 102 -19.18 4.42 10.70
C LEU A 102 -18.48 3.73 11.88
N ARG A 103 -17.63 4.44 12.62
CA ARG A 103 -16.90 3.89 13.77
C ARG A 103 -17.86 3.39 14.85
N LYS A 104 -18.87 4.19 15.20
CA LYS A 104 -19.91 3.77 16.16
C LYS A 104 -20.66 2.55 15.66
N GLY A 105 -21.13 2.58 14.41
CA GLY A 105 -21.86 1.46 13.82
C GLY A 105 -21.04 0.17 13.72
N LEU A 106 -19.73 0.27 13.52
CA LEU A 106 -18.81 -0.88 13.56
C LEU A 106 -18.62 -1.41 14.99
N GLU A 107 -18.41 -0.54 15.97
CA GLU A 107 -18.28 -0.94 17.38
C GLU A 107 -19.57 -1.61 17.91
N ASP A 108 -20.75 -1.12 17.49
CA ASP A 108 -22.05 -1.70 17.87
C ASP A 108 -22.22 -3.16 17.42
N ILE A 109 -21.64 -3.53 16.29
CA ILE A 109 -21.75 -4.88 15.71
C ILE A 109 -20.44 -5.67 15.81
N ARG A 110 -19.45 -5.16 16.56
CA ARG A 110 -18.07 -5.67 16.56
C ARG A 110 -17.98 -7.15 16.89
N ASN A 111 -18.79 -7.61 17.83
CA ASN A 111 -18.81 -9.01 18.27
C ASN A 111 -19.78 -9.90 17.45
N GLU A 112 -20.49 -9.33 16.47
CA GLU A 112 -21.40 -10.11 15.62
C GLU A 112 -20.62 -11.03 14.68
N PRO A 113 -21.03 -12.29 14.51
CA PRO A 113 -20.49 -13.17 13.47
C PRO A 113 -20.72 -12.57 12.09
N PHE A 114 -19.65 -12.41 11.31
CA PHE A 114 -19.70 -11.79 9.99
C PHE A 114 -19.60 -12.82 8.87
N PHE A 115 -18.59 -13.68 8.90
CA PHE A 115 -18.46 -14.79 7.97
C PHE A 115 -17.75 -15.97 8.61
N ARG A 116 -17.76 -17.11 7.93
CA ARG A 116 -16.96 -18.27 8.30
C ARG A 116 -15.97 -18.60 7.21
N ILE A 117 -14.75 -18.96 7.59
CA ILE A 117 -13.75 -19.53 6.67
C ILE A 117 -13.45 -20.93 7.16
N ASP A 118 -13.73 -21.94 6.33
CA ASP A 118 -13.52 -23.36 6.67
C ASP A 118 -14.18 -23.78 8.01
N GLY A 119 -15.31 -23.15 8.35
CA GLY A 119 -16.05 -23.40 9.59
C GLY A 119 -15.63 -22.53 10.78
N GLU A 120 -14.48 -21.87 10.72
CA GLU A 120 -14.04 -20.91 11.75
C GLU A 120 -14.85 -19.62 11.64
N VAL A 121 -15.43 -19.17 12.76
CA VAL A 121 -16.24 -17.96 12.81
C VAL A 121 -15.34 -16.74 12.91
N TRP A 122 -15.57 -15.78 12.02
CA TRP A 122 -14.96 -14.46 12.06
C TRP A 122 -16.02 -13.43 12.43
N THR A 123 -15.72 -12.65 13.46
CA THR A 123 -16.55 -11.52 13.88
C THR A 123 -16.27 -10.27 13.04
N VAL A 124 -17.08 -9.22 13.19
CA VAL A 124 -16.77 -7.91 12.59
C VAL A 124 -15.44 -7.37 13.13
N GLY A 125 -15.12 -7.57 14.41
CA GLY A 125 -13.85 -7.16 14.99
C GLY A 125 -12.64 -7.88 14.39
N ASP A 126 -12.75 -9.18 14.11
CA ASP A 126 -11.68 -9.92 13.42
C ASP A 126 -11.45 -9.39 12.00
N PHE A 127 -12.55 -9.05 11.32
CA PHE A 127 -12.50 -8.42 10.02
C PHE A 127 -11.83 -7.04 10.07
N GLU A 128 -12.15 -6.20 11.05
CA GLU A 128 -11.49 -4.89 11.25
C GLU A 128 -9.97 -5.02 11.42
N ILE A 129 -9.53 -5.98 12.23
CA ILE A 129 -8.08 -6.25 12.42
C ILE A 129 -7.42 -6.68 11.10
N GLU A 130 -8.12 -7.43 10.26
CA GLU A 130 -7.58 -7.82 8.95
C GLU A 130 -7.53 -6.63 7.98
N LEU A 131 -8.52 -5.72 8.04
CA LEU A 131 -8.53 -4.50 7.23
C LEU A 131 -7.34 -3.58 7.53
N GLU A 132 -6.86 -3.53 8.78
CA GLU A 132 -5.65 -2.77 9.14
C GLU A 132 -4.39 -3.34 8.45
N LYS A 133 -4.37 -4.64 8.18
CA LYS A 133 -3.24 -5.33 7.51
C LYS A 133 -3.37 -5.31 6.00
N HIS A 134 -4.60 -5.28 5.49
CA HIS A 134 -4.90 -5.35 4.08
C HIS A 134 -6.21 -4.62 3.75
N PRO A 135 -6.14 -3.32 3.40
CA PRO A 135 -7.30 -2.55 2.97
C PRO A 135 -8.05 -3.22 1.81
N LEU A 136 -9.37 -3.02 1.74
CA LEU A 136 -10.16 -3.56 0.63
C LEU A 136 -9.85 -2.85 -0.68
N VAL A 137 -9.76 -3.63 -1.75
CA VAL A 137 -9.64 -3.13 -3.11
C VAL A 137 -10.85 -3.58 -3.91
N PHE A 138 -11.66 -2.62 -4.37
CA PHE A 138 -12.78 -2.92 -5.25
C PHE A 138 -12.29 -3.13 -6.68
N ARG A 139 -12.68 -4.25 -7.30
CA ARG A 139 -12.33 -4.56 -8.69
C ARG A 139 -12.84 -3.51 -9.69
N LYS A 140 -13.98 -2.88 -9.38
CA LYS A 140 -14.62 -1.85 -10.21
C LYS A 140 -14.64 -0.49 -9.50
N LYS A 141 -13.88 0.51 -9.97
CA LYS A 141 -13.88 1.86 -9.39
C LYS A 141 -15.23 2.56 -9.53
N LYS A 142 -15.82 2.49 -10.73
CA LYS A 142 -17.13 3.06 -11.05
C LYS A 142 -18.19 1.97 -11.03
N MET A 143 -18.99 1.95 -9.98
CA MET A 143 -20.07 0.99 -9.82
C MET A 143 -21.37 1.71 -9.47
N ALA A 144 -22.51 1.14 -9.85
CA ALA A 144 -23.81 1.60 -9.37
C ALA A 144 -24.02 1.15 -7.92
N LYS A 145 -24.88 1.86 -7.16
CA LYS A 145 -25.22 1.49 -5.77
C LYS A 145 -25.67 0.04 -5.63
N LYS A 146 -26.44 -0.47 -6.60
CA LYS A 146 -26.90 -1.86 -6.65
C LYS A 146 -25.78 -2.91 -6.75
N GLU A 147 -24.62 -2.52 -7.27
CA GLU A 147 -23.44 -3.41 -7.43
C GLU A 147 -22.55 -3.42 -6.18
N LEU A 148 -22.75 -2.49 -5.23
CA LEU A 148 -21.87 -2.32 -4.08
C LEU A 148 -21.72 -3.59 -3.25
N GLY A 149 -22.83 -4.25 -2.92
CA GLY A 149 -22.80 -5.47 -2.11
C GLY A 149 -21.98 -6.58 -2.77
N GLU A 150 -22.12 -6.76 -4.08
CA GLU A 150 -21.34 -7.76 -4.81
C GLU A 150 -19.85 -7.39 -4.86
N GLN A 151 -19.52 -6.12 -5.12
CA GLN A 151 -18.13 -5.65 -5.14
C GLN A 151 -17.47 -5.74 -3.76
N PHE A 152 -18.23 -5.49 -2.69
CA PHE A 152 -17.78 -5.67 -1.31
C PHE A 152 -17.49 -7.14 -1.00
N LYS A 153 -18.37 -8.05 -1.43
CA LYS A 153 -18.13 -9.49 -1.33
C LYS A 153 -16.85 -9.92 -2.07
N PHE A 154 -16.62 -9.41 -3.28
CA PHE A 154 -15.41 -9.72 -4.04
C PHE A 154 -14.14 -9.17 -3.38
N ALA A 155 -14.17 -7.93 -2.88
CA ALA A 155 -13.04 -7.34 -2.18
C ALA A 155 -12.66 -8.13 -0.92
N ILE A 156 -13.65 -8.62 -0.15
CA ILE A 156 -13.40 -9.48 1.01
C ILE A 156 -12.79 -10.82 0.57
N ALA A 157 -13.30 -11.43 -0.49
CA ALA A 157 -12.74 -12.68 -1.01
C ALA A 157 -11.29 -12.50 -1.50
N ASP A 158 -10.97 -11.37 -2.14
CA ASP A 158 -9.61 -11.03 -2.57
C ASP A 158 -8.69 -10.81 -1.37
N MET A 159 -9.12 -10.06 -0.35
CA MET A 159 -8.38 -9.89 0.91
C MET A 159 -8.07 -11.23 1.58
N ILE A 160 -9.05 -12.13 1.67
CA ILE A 160 -8.87 -13.47 2.26
C ILE A 160 -7.90 -14.31 1.41
N ARG A 161 -8.00 -14.26 0.08
CA ARG A 161 -7.04 -14.93 -0.80
C ARG A 161 -5.63 -14.42 -0.51
N ASP A 162 -5.45 -13.11 -0.48
CA ASP A 162 -4.14 -12.48 -0.32
C ASP A 162 -3.54 -12.77 1.06
N LYS A 163 -4.38 -12.92 2.10
CA LYS A 163 -3.99 -13.46 3.41
C LYS A 163 -3.35 -14.84 3.31
N TYR A 164 -4.01 -15.80 2.64
CA TYR A 164 -3.47 -17.16 2.49
C TYR A 164 -2.21 -17.19 1.62
N LEU A 165 -2.14 -16.39 0.55
CA LEU A 165 -0.94 -16.23 -0.26
C LEU A 165 0.23 -15.68 0.56
N THR A 166 -0.05 -14.69 1.41
CA THR A 166 0.95 -14.09 2.30
C THR A 166 1.48 -15.11 3.31
N GLN A 167 0.62 -15.93 3.90
CA GLN A 167 1.05 -17.02 4.77
C GLN A 167 1.98 -18.02 4.06
N GLU A 168 1.66 -18.37 2.81
CA GLU A 168 2.53 -19.23 2.01
C GLU A 168 3.86 -18.56 1.64
N ALA A 169 3.85 -17.24 1.38
CA ALA A 169 5.07 -16.47 1.16
C ALA A 169 6.01 -16.50 2.37
N TYR A 170 5.47 -16.35 3.58
CA TYR A 170 6.25 -16.50 4.83
C TYR A 170 6.83 -17.91 4.99
N LYS A 171 6.06 -18.96 4.69
CA LYS A 171 6.56 -20.35 4.73
C LYS A 171 7.73 -20.57 3.77
N ARG A 172 7.73 -19.88 2.64
CA ARG A 172 8.80 -19.91 1.63
C ARG A 172 9.98 -18.98 1.95
N GLY A 173 9.91 -18.22 3.05
CA GLY A 173 10.97 -17.32 3.47
C GLY A 173 11.09 -16.06 2.59
N TYR A 174 10.03 -15.65 1.89
CA TYR A 174 10.07 -14.44 1.06
C TYR A 174 10.26 -13.17 1.87
N ASP A 175 9.83 -13.16 3.13
CA ASP A 175 10.14 -12.12 4.11
C ASP A 175 11.64 -11.95 4.37
N LYS A 176 12.45 -12.98 4.08
CA LYS A 176 13.89 -12.96 4.30
C LYS A 176 14.69 -12.46 3.11
N VAL A 177 14.05 -12.30 1.95
CA VAL A 177 14.69 -11.80 0.72
C VAL A 177 15.12 -10.35 0.93
N ASN A 178 16.33 -10.00 0.51
CA ASN A 178 16.94 -8.69 0.78
C ASN A 178 16.07 -7.51 0.34
N VAL A 179 15.38 -7.61 -0.81
CA VAL A 179 14.48 -6.55 -1.29
C VAL A 179 13.31 -6.32 -0.33
N VAL A 180 12.74 -7.39 0.22
CA VAL A 180 11.62 -7.32 1.18
C VAL A 180 12.11 -6.76 2.51
N LYS A 181 13.24 -7.25 3.04
CA LYS A 181 13.85 -6.73 4.27
C LYS A 181 14.13 -5.23 4.19
N ARG A 182 14.78 -4.79 3.12
CA ARG A 182 15.08 -3.37 2.89
C ARG A 182 13.82 -2.52 2.84
N ASN A 183 12.76 -3.02 2.20
CA ASN A 183 11.48 -2.31 2.18
C ASN A 183 10.86 -2.20 3.58
N VAL A 184 10.85 -3.29 4.34
CA VAL A 184 10.33 -3.29 5.73
C VAL A 184 11.13 -2.34 6.62
N GLU A 185 12.46 -2.37 6.54
CA GLU A 185 13.35 -1.48 7.29
C GLU A 185 13.10 -0.01 6.93
N MET A 186 13.01 0.33 5.63
CA MET A 186 12.70 1.68 5.17
C MET A 186 11.39 2.22 5.78
N TRP A 187 10.32 1.42 5.75
CA TRP A 187 9.04 1.82 6.35
C TRP A 187 9.14 1.94 7.87
N LYS A 188 9.79 0.97 8.53
CA LYS A 188 10.00 1.00 9.98
C LYS A 188 10.76 2.26 10.41
N ASP A 189 11.83 2.61 9.73
CA ASP A 189 12.64 3.79 10.02
C ASP A 189 11.83 5.07 9.84
N ALA A 190 11.07 5.18 8.75
CA ALA A 190 10.19 6.32 8.52
C ALA A 190 9.11 6.46 9.61
N TYR A 191 8.47 5.36 10.02
CA TYR A 191 7.48 5.38 11.11
C TYR A 191 8.10 5.78 12.44
N LEU A 192 9.27 5.24 12.78
CA LEU A 192 9.98 5.58 14.02
C LEU A 192 10.40 7.05 14.03
N ALA A 193 10.95 7.56 12.92
CA ALA A 193 11.34 8.96 12.79
C ALA A 193 10.14 9.89 12.97
N ASN A 194 9.03 9.61 12.28
CA ASN A 194 7.81 10.42 12.39
C ASN A 194 7.18 10.35 13.79
N TYR A 195 7.17 9.16 14.41
CA TYR A 195 6.68 9.01 15.79
C TYR A 195 7.51 9.82 16.78
N GLN A 196 8.85 9.74 16.71
CA GLN A 196 9.73 10.51 17.60
C GLN A 196 9.61 12.01 17.37
N LYS A 197 9.57 12.46 16.11
CA LYS A 197 9.30 13.86 15.75
C LYS A 197 8.00 14.35 16.39
N LYS A 198 6.91 13.61 16.21
CA LYS A 198 5.60 13.96 16.81
C LYS A 198 5.68 14.04 18.34
N LYS A 199 6.18 12.99 18.98
CA LYS A 199 6.31 12.91 20.45
C LYS A 199 7.18 14.02 21.04
N TYR A 200 8.24 14.41 20.33
CA TYR A 200 9.10 15.51 20.74
C TYR A 200 8.38 16.86 20.62
N LEU A 201 7.68 17.11 19.51
CA LEU A 201 6.95 18.35 19.26
C LEU A 201 5.75 18.54 20.19
N GLU A 202 5.07 17.46 20.58
CA GLU A 202 3.95 17.48 21.54
C GLU A 202 4.32 18.14 22.89
N ARG A 203 5.60 18.10 23.28
CA ARG A 203 6.09 18.72 24.52
C ARG A 203 5.95 20.24 24.53
N PHE A 204 5.90 20.87 23.35
CA PHE A 204 5.90 22.31 23.19
C PHE A 204 4.49 22.91 22.99
N LYS A 205 3.43 22.08 23.00
CA LYS A 205 2.01 22.50 22.88
C LYS A 205 1.78 23.53 21.77
N LEU A 206 2.31 23.27 20.57
CA LEU A 206 2.29 24.22 19.45
C LEU A 206 0.85 24.43 18.92
N GLU A 207 0.39 25.68 18.84
CA GLU A 207 -0.97 26.04 18.41
C GLU A 207 -1.16 26.11 16.88
N GLN A 208 -0.10 26.11 16.06
CA GLN A 208 -0.18 26.18 14.59
C GLN A 208 0.61 25.07 13.85
N LYS A 209 0.07 24.75 12.66
CA LYS A 209 0.46 23.67 11.74
C LYS A 209 1.84 23.89 11.11
N GLU A 210 2.54 22.77 10.98
CA GLU A 210 3.71 22.47 10.14
C GLU A 210 4.24 23.59 9.24
N GLY A 211 5.52 23.93 9.41
CA GLY A 211 6.27 24.83 8.53
C GLY A 211 7.77 24.83 8.85
N PRO A 212 8.62 25.45 7.99
CA PRO A 212 10.08 25.46 8.16
C PRO A 212 10.53 26.01 9.52
N GLN A 213 9.77 26.95 10.10
CA GLN A 213 10.08 27.57 11.39
C GLN A 213 10.05 26.59 12.57
N ILE A 214 9.19 25.57 12.52
CA ILE A 214 9.16 24.52 13.55
C ILE A 214 10.45 23.70 13.49
N ILE A 215 10.92 23.41 12.27
CA ILE A 215 12.16 22.67 12.05
C ILE A 215 13.33 23.47 12.63
N ILE A 216 13.48 24.73 12.22
CA ILE A 216 14.58 25.60 12.67
C ILE A 216 14.59 25.79 14.19
N LYS A 217 13.43 26.08 14.79
CA LYS A 217 13.36 26.45 16.21
C LYS A 217 13.44 25.25 17.16
N TYR A 218 12.86 24.11 16.79
CA TYR A 218 12.70 22.98 17.71
C TYR A 218 13.45 21.72 17.26
N LEU A 219 13.45 21.41 15.96
CA LEU A 219 14.03 20.16 15.47
C LEU A 219 15.53 20.27 15.22
N ASN A 220 16.06 21.34 14.60
CA ASN A 220 17.50 21.47 14.36
C ASN A 220 18.31 21.28 15.66
N PRO A 221 18.02 21.99 16.78
CA PRO A 221 18.78 21.80 18.01
C PRO A 221 18.70 20.37 18.57
N TYR A 222 17.58 19.69 18.34
CA TYR A 222 17.40 18.29 18.74
C TYR A 222 18.18 17.33 17.84
N ILE A 223 18.19 17.57 16.53
CA ILE A 223 18.98 16.82 15.56
C ILE A 223 20.47 17.02 15.81
N ASP A 224 20.94 18.23 16.07
CA ASP A 224 22.33 18.54 16.41
C ASP A 224 22.80 17.73 17.63
N GLN A 225 21.97 17.66 18.67
CA GLN A 225 22.25 16.85 19.86
C GLN A 225 22.34 15.35 19.53
N LEU A 226 21.45 14.84 18.67
CA LEU A 226 21.48 13.44 18.25
C LEU A 226 22.72 13.15 17.39
N GLN A 227 23.05 14.03 16.45
CA GLN A 227 24.25 13.91 15.61
C GLN A 227 25.51 13.92 16.45
N ALA A 228 25.65 14.85 17.40
CA ALA A 228 26.78 14.88 18.32
C ALA A 228 26.86 13.60 19.17
N LYS A 229 25.73 13.12 19.68
CA LYS A 229 25.67 11.89 20.50
C LYS A 229 26.06 10.63 19.73
N TYR A 230 25.67 10.51 18.46
CA TYR A 230 25.89 9.32 17.65
C TYR A 230 27.01 9.48 16.62
N ASN A 231 27.78 10.57 16.70
CA ASN A 231 28.83 10.92 15.73
C ASN A 231 29.82 9.77 15.47
N ASP A 232 30.18 9.02 16.51
CA ASP A 232 31.18 7.97 16.42
C ASP A 232 30.69 6.65 15.81
N VAL A 233 29.36 6.45 15.76
CA VAL A 233 28.76 5.21 15.22
C VAL A 233 28.22 5.39 13.80
N ILE A 234 28.01 6.63 13.36
CA ILE A 234 27.54 6.95 12.02
C ILE A 234 28.73 6.81 11.06
N LYS A 235 28.61 5.90 10.09
CA LYS A 235 29.59 5.72 9.02
C LYS A 235 28.94 5.97 7.67
N ILE A 236 29.57 6.78 6.82
CA ILE A 236 29.00 7.23 5.56
C ILE A 236 29.91 6.85 4.39
N ASN A 237 29.36 6.11 3.41
CA ASN A 237 30.05 5.85 2.16
C ASN A 237 29.90 7.07 1.23
N VAL A 238 30.78 8.04 1.41
CA VAL A 238 30.79 9.29 0.62
C VAL A 238 31.02 9.01 -0.87
N GLU A 239 31.84 8.00 -1.21
CA GLU A 239 32.10 7.66 -2.61
C GLU A 239 30.84 7.16 -3.33
N GLU A 240 30.04 6.34 -2.66
CA GLU A 240 28.78 5.86 -3.23
C GLU A 240 27.73 6.96 -3.27
N PHE A 241 27.68 7.83 -2.24
CA PHE A 241 26.80 8.99 -2.21
C PHE A 241 27.03 9.93 -3.41
N GLU A 242 28.28 10.26 -3.70
CA GLU A 242 28.64 11.15 -4.84
C GLU A 242 28.35 10.54 -6.21
N LYS A 243 28.21 9.21 -6.32
CA LYS A 243 27.79 8.55 -7.57
C LYS A 243 26.29 8.66 -7.82
N ILE A 244 25.49 9.02 -6.81
CA ILE A 244 24.03 9.12 -6.96
C ILE A 244 23.70 10.30 -7.86
N LYS A 245 23.18 10.00 -9.06
CA LYS A 245 22.63 11.01 -9.97
C LYS A 245 21.14 11.16 -9.72
N LEU A 246 20.75 12.26 -9.10
CA LEU A 246 19.34 12.62 -8.97
C LEU A 246 18.78 12.95 -10.35
N THR A 247 17.69 12.30 -10.73
CA THR A 247 16.91 12.68 -11.90
C THR A 247 15.99 13.84 -11.50
N ARG A 248 15.55 14.65 -12.47
CA ARG A 248 14.60 15.75 -12.23
C ARG A 248 13.15 15.27 -12.00
N ILE A 249 12.95 13.96 -11.85
CA ILE A 249 11.63 13.36 -11.70
C ILE A 249 11.41 13.13 -10.22
N ASP A 250 10.59 13.98 -9.60
CA ASP A 250 10.10 13.73 -8.25
C ASP A 250 9.30 12.42 -8.25
N MET A 251 9.90 11.35 -7.72
CA MET A 251 9.24 10.05 -7.65
C MET A 251 8.31 9.98 -6.45
N PHE A 252 7.18 10.67 -6.52
CA PHE A 252 6.00 10.25 -5.76
C PHE A 252 5.25 9.21 -6.59
N VAL A 253 5.60 7.94 -6.40
CA VAL A 253 4.95 6.84 -7.11
C VAL A 253 3.76 6.37 -6.29
N THR A 254 2.57 6.45 -6.87
CA THR A 254 1.40 5.74 -6.36
C THR A 254 1.02 4.62 -7.31
N GLN A 255 0.71 3.46 -6.74
CA GLN A 255 0.11 2.36 -7.48
C GLN A 255 -1.41 2.43 -7.30
N TYR A 256 -2.14 2.27 -8.39
CA TYR A 256 -3.59 2.24 -8.37
C TYR A 256 -4.09 0.79 -8.24
N ASN A 257 -5.28 0.59 -7.65
CA ASN A 257 -5.89 -0.73 -7.48
C ASN A 257 -5.05 -1.71 -6.66
N VAL A 258 -4.30 -1.20 -5.67
CA VAL A 258 -3.59 -2.03 -4.69
C VAL A 258 -3.99 -1.62 -3.27
N PRO A 259 -3.85 -2.51 -2.28
CA PRO A 259 -4.27 -2.22 -0.90
C PRO A 259 -3.50 -1.04 -0.29
N PHE A 260 -2.21 -0.94 -0.61
CA PHE A 260 -1.31 0.11 -0.16
C PHE A 260 -0.75 0.88 -1.36
N PRO A 261 -1.40 1.99 -1.78
CA PRO A 261 -1.04 2.69 -3.01
C PRO A 261 0.27 3.47 -2.90
N VAL A 262 0.69 3.84 -1.69
CA VAL A 262 1.95 4.54 -1.45
C VAL A 262 3.07 3.51 -1.33
N VAL A 263 4.01 3.50 -2.28
CA VAL A 263 5.07 2.47 -2.34
C VAL A 263 6.31 2.83 -1.53
N VAL A 264 6.53 4.11 -1.26
CA VAL A 264 7.65 4.64 -0.47
C VAL A 264 7.14 5.64 0.56
N PRO A 265 7.64 5.61 1.80
CA PRO A 265 7.26 6.61 2.78
C PRO A 265 7.76 7.98 2.33
N ALA A 266 7.02 9.04 2.69
CA ALA A 266 7.52 10.39 2.51
C ALA A 266 8.80 10.57 3.33
N PHE A 267 9.84 11.15 2.71
CA PHE A 267 11.09 11.42 3.41
C PHE A 267 10.83 12.42 4.56
N PRO A 268 11.18 12.08 5.81
CA PRO A 268 10.85 12.94 6.93
C PRO A 268 11.75 14.19 6.90
N GLN A 269 11.15 15.36 6.67
CA GLN A 269 11.85 16.63 6.85
C GLN A 269 12.03 16.89 8.35
N VAL A 270 13.26 16.70 8.83
CA VAL A 270 13.63 16.81 10.26
C VAL A 270 14.69 17.88 10.53
N THR A 271 15.43 18.31 9.52
CA THR A 271 16.42 19.39 9.61
C THR A 271 16.39 20.23 8.32
N THR A 272 16.86 21.48 8.42
CA THR A 272 17.17 22.34 7.26
C THR A 272 18.66 22.30 6.88
N ASP A 273 19.47 21.52 7.59
CA ASP A 273 20.91 21.45 7.37
C ASP A 273 21.24 20.73 6.07
N HIS A 274 22.25 21.24 5.38
CA HIS A 274 22.72 20.74 4.09
C HIS A 274 24.18 20.30 4.14
N LYS A 275 24.87 20.51 5.27
CA LYS A 275 26.25 20.10 5.46
C LYS A 275 26.28 18.71 6.07
N LEU A 276 27.24 17.91 5.63
CA LEU A 276 27.57 16.62 6.21
C LEU A 276 28.81 16.78 7.10
N ASP A 277 28.61 17.31 8.31
CA ASP A 277 29.65 17.63 9.29
C ASP A 277 29.63 16.72 10.53
N TYR A 278 28.89 15.61 10.45
CA TYR A 278 28.80 14.57 11.46
C TYR A 278 29.06 13.18 10.86
N GLY A 279 29.39 12.22 11.70
CA GLY A 279 29.77 10.87 11.29
C GLY A 279 31.22 10.77 10.83
N ARG A 280 31.62 9.55 10.42
CA ARG A 280 32.94 9.26 9.87
C ARG A 280 32.80 8.70 8.46
N ARG A 281 33.74 9.01 7.58
CA ARG A 281 33.82 8.37 6.26
C ARG A 281 34.02 6.86 6.45
N MET A 282 33.28 6.05 5.72
CA MET A 282 33.58 4.62 5.62
C MET A 282 34.93 4.46 4.94
N GLU A 283 35.91 3.93 5.66
CA GLU A 283 37.14 3.45 5.05
C GLU A 283 36.77 2.23 4.20
N ASN A 284 37.15 2.25 2.92
CA ASN A 284 36.97 1.12 2.03
C ASN A 284 37.79 -0.05 2.57
N VAL A 285 37.13 -1.03 3.18
CA VAL A 285 37.73 -2.36 3.34
C VAL A 285 37.70 -2.98 1.95
N ILE A 286 38.81 -2.81 1.23
CA ILE A 286 39.07 -3.60 0.03
C ILE A 286 39.12 -5.07 0.50
N PRO A 287 38.28 -5.97 -0.03
CA PRO A 287 38.34 -7.39 0.29
C PRO A 287 39.64 -8.03 -0.21
#